data_AF-A0A4W5LYY0-F1
#
_entry.id   AF-A0A4W5LYY0-F1
#
_cell.length_a   1.000
_cell.length_b   1.000
_cell.length_c   1.000
_cell.angle_alpha   90.00
_cell.angle_beta   90.00
_cell.angle_gamma   90.00
#
_symmetry.space_group_name_H-M   'P 1'
#
loop_
_entity.id
_entity.type
_entity.pdbx_description
1 polymer ?
#
loop_
_entity_poly.entity_id
_entity_poly.type
_entity_poly.pdbx_seq_one_letter_code
_entity_poly.pdbx_strand_id
1 'polypeptide(L)'
;MLLCSTSCDWNIVIQFNPYDATGYGPIFEEEPLDIVYTKESPDRRISMNCRARANPAPTYRWRRDNWEIKLMELPNEHYSLVGGNLIINNPEEKKHAGTYVCVAKNVYGTVISKEAKVKFGCEYCREP
;
A
#
# COMPACT_ATOMS: atom_id res chain seq x y z
N MET A 1 21.61 17.02 -40.16
CA MET A 1 20.44 17.86 -39.79
C MET A 1 19.31 17.44 -40.71
N LEU A 2 18.61 16.36 -40.35
CA LEU A 2 17.66 15.69 -41.24
C LEU A 2 16.27 16.26 -40.98
N LEU A 3 15.74 16.98 -41.98
CA LEU A 3 14.31 17.14 -42.18
C LEU A 3 13.89 16.00 -43.11
N CYS A 4 12.89 15.21 -42.73
CA CYS A 4 12.25 14.29 -43.67
C CYS A 4 10.73 14.33 -43.45
N SER A 5 10.07 15.16 -44.23
CA SER A 5 8.68 14.96 -44.65
C SER A 5 8.70 13.94 -45.80
N THR A 6 7.76 13.01 -45.93
CA THR A 6 6.43 13.26 -46.51
C THR A 6 5.59 11.95 -46.49
N SER A 7 4.31 12.12 -46.15
CA SER A 7 3.08 11.31 -46.39
C SER A 7 3.15 9.90 -47.01
N CYS A 8 2.35 8.97 -46.47
CA CYS A 8 1.80 7.81 -47.20
C CYS A 8 0.30 7.62 -46.82
N ASP A 9 -0.55 7.51 -47.85
CA ASP A 9 -2.01 7.53 -47.78
C ASP A 9 -2.71 6.27 -47.18
N TRP A 10 -3.76 6.58 -46.40
CA TRP A 10 -5.09 5.95 -46.19
C TRP A 10 -5.34 4.45 -46.43
N ASN A 11 -4.80 3.57 -45.57
CA ASN A 11 -5.58 2.46 -44.99
C ASN A 11 -4.80 1.84 -43.82
N ILE A 12 -5.24 2.14 -42.58
CA ILE A 12 -4.74 1.60 -41.30
C ILE A 12 -3.37 2.15 -40.89
N VAL A 13 -3.34 3.40 -40.42
CA VAL A 13 -2.38 3.81 -39.40
C VAL A 13 -3.17 3.83 -38.10
N ILE A 14 -3.07 2.76 -37.32
CA ILE A 14 -3.52 2.78 -35.92
C ILE A 14 -2.65 3.84 -35.27
N GLN A 15 -3.16 5.07 -35.13
CA GLN A 15 -2.55 6.05 -34.25
C GLN A 15 -2.60 5.42 -32.87
N PHE A 16 -1.50 4.80 -32.45
CA PHE A 16 -1.31 4.48 -31.04
C PHE A 16 -1.15 5.82 -30.34
N ASN A 17 -2.28 6.41 -29.98
CA ASN A 17 -2.35 7.54 -29.10
C ASN A 17 -2.00 7.02 -27.70
N PRO A 18 -0.85 7.39 -27.10
CA PRO A 18 -0.51 6.94 -25.74
C PRO A 18 -1.53 7.45 -24.70
N TYR A 19 -2.41 8.38 -25.09
CA TYR A 19 -3.53 8.89 -24.30
C TYR A 19 -4.80 8.03 -24.35
N ASP A 20 -4.85 6.94 -25.14
CA ASP A 20 -5.94 5.94 -25.09
C ASP A 20 -5.70 4.83 -24.06
N ALA A 21 -4.75 5.02 -23.13
CA ALA A 21 -4.70 4.23 -21.91
C ALA A 21 -5.89 4.62 -21.03
N THR A 22 -7.03 3.94 -21.20
CA THR A 22 -8.24 4.14 -20.39
C THR A 22 -7.88 4.12 -18.89
N GLY A 23 -7.86 5.30 -18.26
CA GLY A 23 -7.60 5.44 -16.84
C GLY A 23 -8.66 4.73 -16.01
N TYR A 24 -8.26 4.18 -14.86
CA TYR A 24 -9.16 3.43 -13.99
C TYR A 24 -8.81 3.62 -12.51
N GLY A 25 -9.81 3.47 -11.65
CA GLY A 25 -9.66 3.57 -10.19
C GLY A 25 -8.82 2.43 -9.60
N PRO A 26 -8.39 2.54 -8.33
CA PRO A 26 -7.50 1.54 -7.76
C PRO A 26 -8.25 0.23 -7.50
N ILE A 27 -7.60 -0.90 -7.79
CA ILE A 27 -8.09 -2.25 -7.56
C ILE A 27 -7.00 -3.00 -6.78
N PHE A 28 -7.33 -3.58 -5.62
CA PHE A 28 -6.35 -4.30 -4.82
C PHE A 28 -5.88 -5.59 -5.52
N GLU A 29 -4.56 -5.77 -5.55
CA GLU A 29 -3.88 -7.00 -5.95
C GLU A 29 -3.38 -7.76 -4.71
N GLU A 30 -2.92 -7.01 -3.70
CA GLU A 30 -2.56 -7.52 -2.39
C GLU A 30 -3.25 -6.68 -1.31
N GLU A 31 -3.91 -7.37 -0.38
CA GLU A 31 -4.51 -6.79 0.81
C GLU A 31 -3.75 -7.26 2.05
N PRO A 32 -3.78 -6.51 3.16
CA PRO A 32 -3.13 -6.95 4.38
C PRO A 32 -3.84 -8.15 5.01
N LEU A 33 -3.07 -8.92 5.76
CA LEU A 33 -3.52 -10.09 6.49
C LEU A 33 -3.27 -9.90 7.98
N ASP A 34 -4.00 -10.65 8.81
CA ASP A 34 -3.79 -10.70 10.25
C ASP A 34 -2.36 -11.16 10.58
N ILE A 35 -1.74 -10.49 11.56
CA ILE A 35 -0.36 -10.77 12.01
C ILE A 35 -0.37 -10.99 13.52
N VAL A 36 0.32 -12.06 13.94
CA VAL A 36 0.69 -12.28 15.34
C VAL A 36 2.19 -12.07 15.46
N TYR A 37 2.60 -10.99 16.13
CA TYR A 37 4.00 -10.66 16.35
C TYR A 37 4.48 -11.22 17.69
N THR A 38 5.63 -11.88 17.70
CA THR A 38 6.34 -12.29 18.94
C THR A 38 7.71 -11.61 19.03
N LYS A 39 8.27 -11.51 20.23
CA LYS A 39 9.56 -10.82 20.43
C LYS A 39 10.74 -11.58 19.77
N GLU A 40 10.56 -12.86 19.51
CA GLU A 40 11.54 -13.72 18.83
C GLU A 40 11.45 -13.62 17.29
N SER A 41 10.52 -12.83 16.76
CA SER A 41 10.37 -12.64 15.31
C SER A 41 11.70 -12.17 14.70
N PRO A 42 12.25 -12.89 13.69
CA PRO A 42 13.60 -12.66 13.19
C PRO A 42 13.79 -11.26 12.63
N ASP A 43 12.75 -10.71 12.00
CA ASP A 43 12.80 -9.41 11.35
C ASP A 43 12.72 -8.22 12.32
N ARG A 44 12.36 -8.45 13.60
CA ARG A 44 12.13 -7.40 14.64
C ARG A 44 11.26 -6.23 14.17
N ARG A 45 10.39 -6.48 13.19
CA ARG A 45 9.50 -5.52 12.55
C ARG A 45 8.25 -6.24 12.07
N ILE A 46 7.17 -5.49 11.89
CA ILE A 46 5.94 -5.96 11.26
C ILE A 46 5.87 -5.36 9.86
N SER A 47 5.56 -6.17 8.86
CA SER A 47 5.34 -5.72 7.48
C SER A 47 3.93 -6.10 7.05
N MET A 48 3.12 -5.11 6.69
CA MET A 48 1.78 -5.33 6.15
C MET A 48 1.75 -4.91 4.69
N ASN A 49 1.44 -5.88 3.83
CA ASN A 49 1.37 -5.68 2.40
C ASN A 49 0.12 -4.91 2.00
N CYS A 50 0.27 -4.00 1.04
CA CYS A 50 -0.85 -3.36 0.37
C CYS A 50 -0.41 -2.92 -1.03
N ARG A 51 -1.03 -3.52 -2.05
CA ARG A 51 -0.77 -3.21 -3.45
C ARG A 51 -2.07 -3.09 -4.20
N ALA A 52 -2.24 -2.00 -4.94
CA ALA A 52 -3.36 -1.76 -5.82
C ALA A 52 -2.85 -1.33 -7.20
N ARG A 53 -3.43 -1.93 -8.24
CA ARG A 53 -3.25 -1.49 -9.63
C ARG A 53 -4.19 -0.32 -9.91
N ALA A 54 -3.67 0.74 -10.50
CA ALA A 54 -4.46 1.90 -10.91
C ALA A 54 -3.72 2.65 -12.03
N ASN A 55 -4.46 3.37 -12.87
CA ASN A 55 -3.87 4.27 -13.85
C ASN A 55 -4.60 5.62 -13.82
N PRO A 56 -3.94 6.73 -13.42
CA PRO A 56 -2.59 6.85 -12.86
C PRO A 56 -2.37 6.06 -11.56
N ALA A 57 -1.10 5.83 -11.22
CA ALA A 57 -0.68 5.08 -10.03
C ALA A 57 -1.30 5.66 -8.72
N PRO A 58 -1.70 4.80 -7.77
CA PRO A 58 -2.36 5.26 -6.57
C PRO A 58 -1.36 5.75 -5.52
N THR A 59 -1.86 6.62 -4.66
CA THR A 59 -1.24 6.99 -3.38
C THR A 59 -1.82 6.12 -2.27
N TYR A 60 -1.01 5.81 -1.27
CA TYR A 60 -1.39 4.94 -0.16
C TYR A 60 -1.39 5.70 1.17
N ARG A 61 -2.35 5.35 2.02
CA ARG A 61 -2.43 5.75 3.43
C ARG A 61 -2.83 4.55 4.27
N TRP A 62 -2.50 4.61 5.55
CA TRP A 62 -2.88 3.58 6.52
C TRP A 62 -3.68 4.18 7.66
N ARG A 63 -4.66 3.41 8.14
CA ARG A 63 -5.40 3.74 9.35
C ARG A 63 -5.27 2.59 10.34
N ARG A 64 -5.23 2.94 11.62
CA ARG A 64 -5.29 2.01 12.74
C ARG A 64 -6.41 2.42 13.67
N ASP A 65 -7.34 1.51 13.96
CA ASP A 65 -8.49 1.74 14.85
C ASP A 65 -9.24 3.04 14.50
N ASN A 66 -9.49 3.26 13.20
CA ASN A 66 -10.09 4.46 12.59
C ASN A 66 -9.24 5.74 12.61
N TRP A 67 -8.05 5.74 13.20
CA TRP A 67 -7.13 6.87 13.17
C TRP A 67 -6.15 6.79 12.00
N GLU A 68 -6.00 7.88 11.25
CA GLU A 68 -5.00 7.95 10.16
C GLU A 68 -3.58 8.00 10.74
N ILE A 69 -2.72 7.10 10.26
CA ILE A 69 -1.31 7.06 10.64
C ILE A 69 -0.59 8.18 9.89
N LYS A 70 -0.20 9.22 10.62
CA LYS A 70 0.50 10.39 10.08
C LYS A 70 1.97 10.07 9.82
N LEU A 71 2.24 9.44 8.68
CA LEU A 71 3.59 9.04 8.25
C LEU A 71 4.54 10.23 7.96
N MET A 72 4.01 11.44 7.72
CA MET A 72 4.80 12.62 7.32
C MET A 72 4.93 13.70 8.40
N GLU A 73 4.03 13.74 9.38
CA GLU A 73 3.93 14.88 10.33
C GLU A 73 4.68 14.65 11.64
N LEU A 74 5.05 13.40 11.93
CA LEU A 74 5.85 13.03 13.08
C LEU A 74 6.93 12.09 12.57
N PRO A 75 8.22 12.33 12.83
CA PRO A 75 9.23 11.27 12.77
C PRO A 75 8.95 10.29 13.92
N ASN A 76 7.80 9.63 13.89
CA ASN A 76 7.57 8.44 14.67
C ASN A 76 8.50 7.39 14.04
N GLU A 77 9.69 7.21 14.61
CA GLU A 77 10.73 6.26 14.19
C GLU A 77 10.19 4.85 13.90
N HIS A 78 9.01 4.54 14.43
CA HIS A 78 8.36 3.25 14.29
C HIS A 78 7.67 3.02 12.94
N TYR A 79 7.16 4.02 12.20
CA TYR A 79 6.40 3.75 10.97
C TYR A 79 7.15 4.12 9.70
N SER A 80 7.05 3.28 8.67
CA SER A 80 7.59 3.58 7.34
C SER A 80 6.66 3.04 6.25
N LEU A 81 6.59 3.73 5.11
CA LEU A 81 5.77 3.32 3.96
C LEU A 81 6.66 3.02 2.76
N VAL A 82 6.58 1.80 2.23
CA VAL A 82 7.38 1.36 1.09
C VAL A 82 6.47 0.77 0.02
N GLY A 83 6.25 1.51 -1.08
CA GLY A 83 5.44 1.02 -2.19
C GLY A 83 3.99 0.68 -1.85
N GLY A 84 3.44 1.24 -0.76
CA GLY A 84 2.12 0.93 -0.23
C GLY A 84 2.15 0.07 1.04
N ASN A 85 3.23 -0.68 1.27
CA ASN A 85 3.38 -1.53 2.44
C ASN A 85 3.70 -0.70 3.69
N LEU A 86 3.00 -0.97 4.79
CA LEU A 86 3.31 -0.38 6.09
C LEU A 86 4.32 -1.25 6.83
N ILE A 87 5.42 -0.63 7.23
CA ILE A 87 6.45 -1.23 8.07
C ILE A 87 6.38 -0.61 9.46
N ILE A 88 6.33 -1.45 10.49
CA ILE A 88 6.41 -1.04 11.90
C ILE A 88 7.73 -1.55 12.47
N ASN A 89 8.66 -0.64 12.73
CA ASN A 89 9.94 -0.88 13.40
C ASN A 89 9.77 -0.86 14.91
N ASN A 90 10.55 -1.70 15.61
CA ASN A 90 10.50 -1.86 17.06
C ASN A 90 9.05 -1.97 17.61
N PRO A 91 8.31 -3.05 17.27
CA PRO A 91 6.90 -3.16 17.62
C PRO A 91 6.65 -3.24 19.13
N GLU A 92 5.90 -2.28 19.68
CA GLU A 92 5.40 -2.27 21.05
C GLU A 92 3.89 -2.57 21.10
N GLU A 93 3.48 -3.57 21.90
CA GLU A 93 2.08 -4.01 22.00
C GLU A 93 1.10 -2.88 22.32
N LYS A 94 1.37 -2.10 23.37
CA LYS A 94 0.51 -0.99 23.80
C LYS A 94 0.34 0.10 22.75
N LYS A 95 1.30 0.22 21.83
CA LYS A 95 1.28 1.26 20.80
C LYS A 95 0.81 0.74 19.47
N HIS A 96 1.06 -0.52 19.11
CA HIS A 96 0.93 -1.01 17.73
C HIS A 96 -0.07 -2.16 17.58
N ALA A 97 -0.56 -2.77 18.66
CA ALA A 97 -1.71 -3.67 18.56
C ALA A 97 -2.94 -2.90 18.07
N GLY A 98 -3.76 -3.53 17.23
CA GLY A 98 -4.96 -2.90 16.69
C GLY A 98 -5.39 -3.46 15.34
N THR A 99 -6.42 -2.83 14.77
CA THR A 99 -6.95 -3.18 13.44
C THR A 99 -6.49 -2.17 12.41
N TYR A 100 -5.83 -2.64 11.37
CA TYR A 100 -5.24 -1.83 10.31
C TYR A 100 -6.03 -1.97 9.01
N VAL A 101 -6.16 -0.85 8.30
CA VAL A 101 -6.68 -0.83 6.92
C VAL A 101 -5.80 0.03 6.04
N CYS A 102 -5.62 -0.41 4.80
CA CYS A 102 -4.95 0.34 3.76
C CYS A 102 -5.97 1.10 2.92
N VAL A 103 -5.63 2.35 2.57
CA VAL A 103 -6.44 3.22 1.72
C VAL A 103 -5.63 3.55 0.48
N ALA A 104 -6.09 3.09 -0.69
CA ALA A 104 -5.49 3.39 -1.98
C ALA A 104 -6.34 4.41 -2.73
N LYS A 105 -5.74 5.51 -3.18
CA LYS A 105 -6.42 6.63 -3.83
C LYS A 105 -5.71 7.06 -5.11
N ASN A 106 -6.47 7.24 -6.18
CA ASN A 106 -6.04 7.96 -7.37
C ASN A 106 -7.10 9.00 -7.78
N VAL A 107 -6.95 9.60 -8.96
CA VAL A 107 -7.88 10.62 -9.49
C VAL A 107 -9.28 10.07 -9.80
N TYR A 108 -9.40 8.76 -10.03
CA TYR A 108 -10.67 8.11 -10.40
C TYR A 108 -11.42 7.55 -9.20
N GLY A 109 -10.79 7.43 -8.03
CA GLY A 109 -11.48 6.93 -6.85
C GLY A 109 -10.58 6.61 -5.67
N THR A 110 -11.20 6.05 -4.64
CA THR A 110 -10.56 5.59 -3.41
C THR A 110 -11.17 4.26 -3.00
N VAL A 111 -10.33 3.31 -2.64
CA VAL A 111 -10.73 1.99 -2.13
C VAL A 111 -10.05 1.72 -0.80
N ILE A 112 -10.73 0.97 0.06
CA ILE A 112 -10.26 0.60 1.40
C ILE A 112 -10.13 -0.92 1.44
N SER A 113 -9.00 -1.43 1.92
CA SER A 113 -8.76 -2.86 2.01
C SER A 113 -9.62 -3.52 3.08
N LYS A 114 -9.58 -4.86 3.12
CA LYS A 114 -9.96 -5.62 4.32
C LYS A 114 -9.18 -5.17 5.54
N GLU A 115 -9.79 -5.41 6.69
CA GLU A 115 -9.19 -5.22 8.00
C GLU A 115 -8.14 -6.31 8.28
N ALA A 116 -7.00 -5.89 8.82
CA ALA A 116 -5.95 -6.77 9.29
C ALA A 116 -5.66 -6.51 10.77
N LYS A 117 -5.71 -7.55 11.59
CA LYS A 117 -5.47 -7.47 13.04
C LYS A 117 -4.01 -7.75 13.36
N VAL A 118 -3.37 -6.80 14.03
CA VAL A 118 -2.06 -7.00 14.64
C VAL A 118 -2.25 -7.35 16.10
N LYS A 119 -1.84 -8.57 16.45
CA LYS A 119 -1.82 -9.07 17.82
C LYS A 119 -0.38 -9.35 18.25
N PHE A 120 -0.13 -9.28 19.54
CA PHE A 120 1.14 -9.64 20.12
C PHE A 120 0.96 -10.98 20.83
N GLY A 121 1.78 -11.97 20.46
CA GLY A 121 1.83 -13.25 21.16
C GLY A 121 2.53 -13.09 22.50
N CYS A 122 2.01 -13.75 23.55
CA CYS A 122 2.71 -13.86 24.82
C CYS A 122 3.70 -15.02 24.77
N GLU A 123 4.92 -14.79 25.28
CA GLU A 123 5.99 -15.78 25.34
C GLU A 123 5.87 -16.74 26.55
N TYR A 124 4.94 -16.51 27.48
CA TYR A 124 4.69 -17.38 28.63
C TYR A 124 3.20 -17.50 28.96
N CYS A 125 2.46 -18.23 28.13
CA CYS A 125 1.29 -18.97 28.63
C CYS A 125 1.77 -20.32 29.19
N ARG A 126 2.55 -20.31 30.29
CA ARG A 126 2.57 -21.48 31.16
C ARG A 126 1.32 -21.39 32.01
N GLU A 127 0.32 -22.19 31.68
CA GLU A 127 -0.79 -22.47 32.60
C GLU A 127 -0.20 -22.95 33.95
N PRO A 128 -0.77 -22.54 35.09
CA PRO A 128 -0.33 -22.97 36.40
C PRO A 128 -0.50 -24.48 36.63
#